data_AF-A0A800AYF1-F1
#
_entry.id   AF-A0A800AYF1-F1
#
_cell.length_a   1.000
_cell.length_b   1.000
_cell.length_c   1.000
_cell.angle_alpha   90.00
_cell.angle_beta   90.00
_cell.angle_gamma   90.00
#
_symmetry.space_group_name_H-M   'P 1'
#
loop_
_entity.id
_entity.type
_entity.pdbx_description
1 polymer ?
#
loop_
_entity_poly.entity_id
_entity_poly.type
_entity_poly.pdbx_seq_one_letter_code
_entity_poly.pdbx_strand_id
1 'polypeptide(L)'
;MENIETNRYLLPAIQREFVWDHTKIEWLFDSIMRNYPISSFLFWQVSGETKKGYKFYKFINEYRETFKIHNDEISTNGLNDFQAILDGQQRLTSIYIGLKGSFAYRGFGKSKTNDNENTRPTRNLYLNISNELKDEEDGRIYEFKFLKKDTTKEVVVYEKDAKWFKVGEILNYASEEKFDDFVEELDGSFARKAIRQLRRTILEKPIINYFLETEQDLDKALNIFIRINSGGEPLNFSDLIMSIAVANWKHSDARKEIHTLVDNIRDKGFSVSKDFILKVFLYLYSKDIKFKVTNFSTDNAKEFEDKWSQIRDAILETFNLVLSYGFTNHSLTSKNALIPIIYYIYHKNITNQFSTKTTYLKDREEIKKWLHVVLIKRIFGSSADTLLSQIRNAFTDDFNKNKINDKLDIFPSELISKKIKKDTSISDDFIVELLCTQKDNKYAFSILSLLYPNLDYKNNDFHKDHLHPISKFKKKNITKLNVSEDIKEEYYRDVNFNNGLYNLQMLDANENMSKNDLNLKE
;
A
#
# COMPACT_ATOMS: atom_id res chain seq x y z
N MET A 1 -3.96 -16.91 25.58
CA MET A 1 -5.11 -16.01 25.30
C MET A 1 -5.34 -15.03 26.42
N GLU A 2 -5.43 -15.47 27.68
CA GLU A 2 -5.55 -14.58 28.84
C GLU A 2 -4.55 -13.41 28.83
N ASN A 3 -3.26 -13.68 28.56
CA ASN A 3 -2.24 -12.62 28.46
C ASN A 3 -2.54 -11.54 27.40
N ILE A 4 -3.23 -11.88 26.30
CA ILE A 4 -3.64 -10.90 25.28
C ILE A 4 -4.79 -10.03 25.83
N GLU A 5 -5.80 -10.64 26.45
CA GLU A 5 -6.96 -9.94 27.00
C GLU A 5 -6.62 -9.05 28.20
N THR A 6 -5.68 -9.47 29.04
CA THR A 6 -5.19 -8.68 30.18
C THR A 6 -4.11 -7.67 29.78
N ASN A 7 -3.88 -7.45 28.47
CA ASN A 7 -2.85 -6.55 27.93
C ASN A 7 -1.42 -6.84 28.43
N ARG A 8 -1.14 -8.10 28.80
CA ARG A 8 0.23 -8.56 29.10
C ARG A 8 1.02 -8.85 27.84
N TYR A 9 0.35 -9.17 26.73
CA TYR A 9 0.95 -9.28 25.40
C TYR A 9 0.47 -8.13 24.52
N LEU A 10 1.42 -7.37 23.97
CA LEU A 10 1.14 -6.23 23.11
C LEU A 10 1.96 -6.30 21.83
N LEU A 11 1.51 -5.55 20.83
CA LEU A 11 2.20 -5.40 19.56
C LEU A 11 2.97 -4.07 19.58
N PRO A 12 4.30 -4.09 19.45
CA PRO A 12 5.07 -2.86 19.33
C PRO A 12 4.79 -2.20 17.97
N ALA A 13 4.86 -0.86 17.90
CA ALA A 13 4.53 -0.09 16.69
C ALA A 13 5.25 -0.55 15.41
N ILE A 14 6.45 -1.11 15.56
CA ILE A 14 7.30 -1.75 14.55
C ILE A 14 6.59 -2.82 13.72
N GLN A 15 5.56 -3.44 14.26
CA GLN A 15 4.84 -4.50 13.58
C GLN A 15 3.96 -3.97 12.46
N ARG A 16 3.97 -4.67 11.31
CA ARG A 16 2.97 -4.45 10.26
C ARG A 16 1.58 -4.85 10.73
N GLU A 17 0.57 -4.21 10.14
CA GLU A 17 -0.84 -4.59 10.32
C GLU A 17 -1.07 -6.06 9.97
N PHE A 18 -2.22 -6.59 10.40
CA PHE A 18 -2.62 -7.95 10.04
C PHE A 18 -2.91 -8.07 8.53
N VAL A 19 -2.25 -9.01 7.86
CA VAL A 19 -2.33 -9.18 6.39
C VAL A 19 -2.62 -10.62 5.94
N TRP A 20 -2.81 -11.56 6.87
CA TRP A 20 -3.13 -12.94 6.51
C TRP A 20 -4.56 -13.05 5.96
N ASP A 21 -4.71 -13.85 4.90
CA ASP A 21 -6.00 -14.26 4.38
C ASP A 21 -6.61 -15.36 5.27
N HIS A 22 -7.89 -15.65 5.05
CA HIS A 22 -8.61 -16.65 5.86
C HIS A 22 -8.02 -18.07 5.68
N THR A 23 -7.52 -18.41 4.49
CA THR A 23 -7.00 -19.75 4.17
C THR A 23 -5.73 -20.05 4.96
N LYS A 24 -4.83 -19.08 5.13
CA LYS A 24 -3.64 -19.25 6.00
C LYS A 24 -4.01 -19.51 7.45
N ILE A 25 -5.08 -18.88 7.95
CA ILE A 25 -5.58 -19.14 9.31
C ILE A 25 -6.13 -20.57 9.40
N GLU A 26 -6.96 -20.99 8.44
CA GLU A 26 -7.53 -22.34 8.37
C GLU A 26 -6.41 -23.41 8.35
N TRP A 27 -5.35 -23.19 7.58
CA TRP A 27 -4.18 -24.07 7.51
C TRP A 27 -3.34 -24.09 8.80
N LEU A 28 -3.21 -22.94 9.46
CA LEU A 28 -2.53 -22.85 10.75
C LEU A 28 -3.24 -23.73 11.80
N PHE A 29 -4.57 -23.70 11.83
CA PHE A 29 -5.35 -24.53 12.75
C PHE A 29 -5.25 -26.04 12.43
N ASP A 30 -5.23 -26.44 11.15
CA ASP A 30 -4.91 -27.84 10.78
C ASP A 30 -3.53 -28.27 11.28
N SER A 31 -2.52 -27.41 11.08
CA SER A 31 -1.14 -27.67 11.55
C SER A 31 -1.09 -27.83 13.08
N ILE A 32 -1.77 -26.96 13.83
CA ILE A 32 -1.89 -27.04 15.29
C ILE A 32 -2.58 -28.36 15.69
N MET A 33 -3.69 -28.70 15.05
CA MET A 33 -4.42 -29.95 15.30
C MET A 33 -3.57 -31.19 15.04
N ARG A 34 -2.63 -31.14 14.10
CA ARG A 34 -1.72 -32.24 13.77
C ARG A 34 -0.46 -32.27 14.64
N ASN A 35 -0.31 -31.32 15.55
CA ASN A 35 0.89 -31.12 16.37
C ASN A 35 2.14 -30.81 15.52
N TYR A 36 1.96 -30.16 14.37
CA TYR A 36 3.08 -29.69 13.56
C TYR A 36 3.72 -28.46 14.19
N PRO A 37 5.05 -28.29 14.03
CA PRO A 37 5.73 -27.12 14.57
C PRO A 37 5.26 -25.86 13.84
N ILE A 38 4.68 -24.92 14.58
CA ILE A 38 4.22 -23.63 14.03
C ILE A 38 5.31 -22.56 14.02
N SER A 39 6.58 -22.96 13.96
CA SER A 39 7.80 -22.14 14.12
C SER A 39 7.90 -21.43 15.49
N SER A 40 9.09 -20.94 15.83
CA SER A 40 9.31 -20.18 17.07
C SER A 40 8.75 -18.76 16.97
N PHE A 41 8.57 -18.13 18.12
CA PHE A 41 8.20 -16.72 18.24
C PHE A 41 9.32 -15.94 18.94
N LEU A 42 9.33 -14.62 18.76
CA LEU A 42 10.24 -13.73 19.49
C LEU A 42 9.44 -12.73 20.31
N PHE A 43 9.67 -12.73 21.60
CA PHE A 43 9.03 -11.87 22.58
C PHE A 43 10.08 -10.95 23.19
N TRP A 44 9.66 -9.77 23.60
CA TRP A 44 10.51 -8.79 24.26
C TRP A 44 9.87 -8.33 25.55
N GLN A 45 10.56 -8.51 26.68
CA GLN A 45 10.10 -8.02 27.97
C GLN A 45 10.24 -6.50 28.01
N VAL A 46 9.12 -5.78 28.14
CA VAL A 46 9.12 -4.31 28.24
C VAL A 46 8.85 -3.92 29.69
N SER A 47 9.82 -3.22 30.28
CA SER A 47 9.78 -2.80 31.68
C SER A 47 10.28 -1.37 31.85
N GLY A 48 10.01 -0.77 33.02
CA GLY A 48 10.57 0.53 33.40
C GLY A 48 10.28 1.68 32.41
N GLU A 49 11.32 2.46 32.08
CA GLU A 49 11.22 3.64 31.21
C GLU A 49 10.94 3.30 29.74
N THR A 50 11.32 2.09 29.30
CA THR A 50 11.11 1.60 27.93
C THR A 50 9.65 1.66 27.50
N LYS A 51 8.72 1.51 28.45
CA LYS A 51 7.27 1.63 28.24
C LYS A 51 6.86 2.97 27.63
N LYS A 52 7.58 4.05 27.97
CA LYS A 52 7.28 5.42 27.53
C LYS A 52 7.96 5.77 26.20
N GLY A 53 8.97 4.99 25.79
CA GLY A 53 9.72 5.21 24.55
C GLY A 53 9.01 4.71 23.29
N TYR A 54 7.94 3.90 23.42
CA TYR A 54 7.26 3.27 22.29
C TYR A 54 5.73 3.31 22.44
N LYS A 55 5.08 3.35 21.28
CA LYS A 55 3.65 3.05 21.16
C LYS A 55 3.43 1.55 21.03
N PHE A 56 2.39 1.09 21.69
CA PHE A 56 1.98 -0.31 21.68
C PHE A 56 0.52 -0.40 21.28
N TYR A 57 0.18 -1.53 20.67
CA TYR A 57 -1.12 -1.78 20.09
C TYR A 57 -1.68 -3.10 20.62
N LYS A 58 -3.00 -3.15 20.75
CA LYS A 58 -3.73 -4.37 21.10
C LYS A 58 -3.85 -5.29 19.89
N PHE A 59 -4.05 -6.58 20.13
CA PHE A 59 -4.41 -7.50 19.07
C PHE A 59 -5.82 -7.21 18.55
N ILE A 60 -6.00 -7.27 17.23
CA ILE A 60 -7.34 -7.25 16.64
C ILE A 60 -8.05 -8.58 16.93
N ASN A 61 -9.31 -8.50 17.32
CA ASN A 61 -10.22 -9.65 17.42
C ASN A 61 -11.31 -9.62 16.33
N GLU A 62 -11.61 -8.47 15.76
CA GLU A 62 -12.58 -8.30 14.68
C GLU A 62 -11.87 -7.73 13.46
N TYR A 63 -11.55 -8.61 12.51
CA TYR A 63 -10.95 -8.19 11.25
C TYR A 63 -12.02 -7.98 10.19
N ARG A 64 -11.96 -6.83 9.51
CA ARG A 64 -12.85 -6.52 8.39
C ARG A 64 -12.04 -5.94 7.24
N GLU A 65 -11.92 -6.71 6.17
CA GLU A 65 -11.09 -6.39 5.01
C GLU A 65 -11.34 -4.97 4.52
N THR A 66 -10.28 -4.17 4.38
CA THR A 66 -10.31 -2.75 3.98
C THR A 66 -10.77 -1.76 5.05
N PHE A 67 -11.65 -2.14 5.99
CA PHE A 67 -12.35 -1.18 6.88
C PHE A 67 -11.94 -1.25 8.35
N LYS A 68 -11.65 -2.44 8.86
CA LYS A 68 -11.18 -2.67 10.24
C LYS A 68 -9.97 -3.59 10.19
N ILE A 69 -8.87 -3.01 9.71
CA ILE A 69 -7.58 -3.70 9.53
C ILE A 69 -6.52 -3.23 10.53
N HIS A 70 -6.82 -2.17 11.29
CA HIS A 70 -5.88 -1.50 12.17
C HIS A 70 -5.99 -2.00 13.61
N ASN A 71 -4.84 -2.19 14.25
CA ASN A 71 -4.76 -2.43 15.68
C ASN A 71 -5.00 -1.13 16.49
N ASP A 72 -5.74 -1.22 17.60
CA ASP A 72 -5.98 -0.08 18.49
C ASP A 72 -4.76 0.23 19.37
N GLU A 73 -4.36 1.50 19.44
CA GLU A 73 -3.29 1.95 20.34
C GLU A 73 -3.71 1.81 21.81
N ILE A 74 -2.77 1.41 22.67
CA ILE A 74 -2.95 1.37 24.13
C ILE A 74 -1.94 2.27 24.82
N SER A 75 -2.42 3.07 25.77
CA SER A 75 -1.54 3.82 26.65
C SER A 75 -0.83 2.86 27.61
N THR A 76 0.50 2.95 27.67
CA THR A 76 1.33 2.19 28.61
C THR A 76 1.44 2.82 29.99
N ASN A 77 0.86 4.02 30.18
CA ASN A 77 0.86 4.72 31.46
C ASN A 77 0.07 3.91 32.50
N GLY A 78 0.74 3.55 33.60
CA GLY A 78 0.12 2.75 34.68
C GLY A 78 -0.02 1.26 34.35
N LEU A 79 0.44 0.78 33.20
CA LEU A 79 0.50 -0.66 32.93
C LEU A 79 1.67 -1.30 33.68
N ASN A 80 1.42 -2.49 34.21
CA ASN A 80 2.48 -3.40 34.68
C ASN A 80 3.39 -3.80 33.53
N ASP A 81 4.51 -4.46 33.83
CA ASP A 81 5.41 -4.98 32.81
C ASP A 81 4.67 -5.97 31.89
N PHE A 82 5.00 -5.91 30.60
CA PHE A 82 4.33 -6.68 29.57
C PHE A 82 5.35 -7.20 28.54
N GLN A 83 4.93 -8.13 27.70
CA GLN A 83 5.75 -8.71 26.64
C GLN A 83 5.27 -8.19 25.28
N ALA A 84 6.18 -7.56 24.53
CA ALA A 84 5.95 -7.10 23.17
C ALA A 84 6.31 -8.23 22.19
N ILE A 85 5.44 -8.50 21.22
CA ILE A 85 5.70 -9.56 20.23
C ILE A 85 6.53 -8.98 19.09
N LEU A 86 7.76 -9.47 18.92
CA LEU A 86 8.68 -9.09 17.84
C LEU A 86 8.57 -10.05 16.64
N ASP A 87 8.31 -11.33 16.83
CA ASP A 87 8.05 -12.25 15.72
C ASP A 87 6.88 -13.20 16.01
N GLY A 88 6.20 -13.61 14.94
CA GLY A 88 5.02 -14.47 14.98
C GLY A 88 3.71 -13.73 15.24
N GLN A 89 3.70 -12.40 15.11
CA GLN A 89 2.51 -11.58 15.33
C GLN A 89 1.30 -11.99 14.47
N GLN A 90 1.51 -12.35 13.20
CA GLN A 90 0.44 -12.77 12.29
C GLN A 90 -0.14 -14.13 12.73
N ARG A 91 0.73 -15.07 13.12
CA ARG A 91 0.31 -16.38 13.65
C ARG A 91 -0.50 -16.20 14.93
N LEU A 92 -0.01 -15.41 15.88
CA LEU A 92 -0.67 -15.23 17.17
C LEU A 92 -2.03 -14.50 17.02
N THR A 93 -2.08 -13.47 16.17
CA THR A 93 -3.33 -12.78 15.84
C THR A 93 -4.33 -13.70 15.15
N SER A 94 -3.88 -14.58 14.26
CA SER A 94 -4.72 -15.58 13.59
C SER A 94 -5.37 -16.55 14.58
N ILE A 95 -4.59 -17.05 15.56
CA ILE A 95 -5.12 -17.92 16.61
C ILE A 95 -6.13 -17.15 17.48
N TYR A 96 -5.84 -15.89 17.78
CA TYR A 96 -6.76 -15.04 18.56
C TYR A 96 -8.08 -14.77 17.82
N ILE A 97 -8.03 -14.44 16.54
CA ILE A 97 -9.22 -14.29 15.68
C ILE A 97 -10.02 -15.61 15.61
N GLY A 98 -9.34 -16.73 15.40
CA GLY A 98 -10.00 -18.04 15.27
C GLY A 98 -10.72 -18.49 16.55
N LEU A 99 -10.19 -18.14 17.73
CA LEU A 99 -10.73 -18.57 19.02
C LEU A 99 -11.71 -17.57 19.66
N LYS A 100 -11.45 -16.26 19.56
CA LYS A 100 -12.21 -15.23 20.28
C LYS A 100 -12.72 -14.10 19.39
N GLY A 101 -12.62 -14.26 18.07
CA GLY A 101 -12.83 -13.19 17.13
C GLY A 101 -13.73 -13.53 15.96
N SER A 102 -13.66 -12.65 14.96
CA SER A 102 -14.36 -12.78 13.69
C SER A 102 -13.52 -12.25 12.54
N PHE A 103 -13.80 -12.77 11.35
CA PHE A 103 -13.09 -12.44 10.13
C PHE A 103 -14.07 -12.15 8.99
N ALA A 104 -14.06 -10.94 8.47
CA ALA A 104 -14.95 -10.48 7.42
C ALA A 104 -14.14 -10.10 6.16
N TYR A 105 -14.35 -10.85 5.08
CA TYR A 105 -13.77 -10.58 3.77
C TYR A 105 -14.84 -10.48 2.68
N ARG A 106 -14.47 -9.79 1.60
CA ARG A 106 -15.34 -9.41 0.50
C ARG A 106 -15.81 -10.64 -0.28
N GLY A 107 -17.11 -10.72 -0.51
CA GLY A 107 -17.69 -11.74 -1.39
C GLY A 107 -17.26 -11.55 -2.84
N PHE A 108 -17.17 -12.66 -3.57
CA PHE A 108 -16.91 -12.63 -5.01
C PHE A 108 -17.97 -11.77 -5.73
N GLY A 109 -17.52 -10.89 -6.64
CA GLY A 109 -18.40 -9.96 -7.38
C GLY A 109 -19.01 -8.82 -6.55
N LYS A 110 -18.67 -8.66 -5.26
CA LYS A 110 -19.22 -7.59 -4.41
C LYS A 110 -18.41 -6.30 -4.48
N SER A 111 -19.10 -5.17 -4.21
CA SER A 111 -18.52 -3.82 -4.20
C SER A 111 -17.26 -3.71 -3.34
N LYS A 112 -16.26 -2.99 -3.86
CA LYS A 112 -15.01 -2.71 -3.15
C LYS A 112 -15.18 -1.62 -2.07
N THR A 113 -16.11 -0.68 -2.28
CA THR A 113 -16.23 0.56 -1.48
C THR A 113 -17.28 0.48 -0.38
N ASN A 114 -18.23 -0.46 -0.45
CA ASN A 114 -19.31 -0.55 0.52
C ASN A 114 -18.97 -1.52 1.64
N ASP A 115 -19.24 -1.08 2.87
CA ASP A 115 -18.94 -1.84 4.08
C ASP A 115 -20.21 -2.31 4.81
N ASN A 116 -20.64 -3.56 4.57
CA ASN A 116 -21.79 -4.16 5.25
C ASN A 116 -21.80 -5.69 5.13
N GLU A 117 -22.71 -6.35 5.85
CA GLU A 117 -22.82 -7.83 5.88
C GLU A 117 -23.12 -8.47 4.50
N ASN A 118 -23.69 -7.73 3.54
CA ASN A 118 -23.90 -8.24 2.18
C ASN A 118 -22.60 -8.23 1.35
N THR A 119 -21.73 -7.23 1.54
CA THR A 119 -20.45 -7.14 0.81
C THR A 119 -19.34 -7.93 1.49
N ARG A 120 -19.25 -7.85 2.83
CA ARG A 120 -18.22 -8.45 3.69
C ARG A 120 -18.88 -9.09 4.91
N PRO A 121 -19.50 -10.28 4.76
CA PRO A 121 -20.17 -10.89 5.89
C PRO A 121 -19.19 -11.27 6.99
N THR A 122 -19.58 -11.03 8.23
CA THR A 122 -18.86 -11.47 9.42
C THR A 122 -18.88 -12.99 9.49
N ARG A 123 -17.73 -13.60 9.76
CA ARG A 123 -17.59 -15.05 9.86
C ARG A 123 -16.82 -15.45 11.11
N ASN A 124 -17.14 -16.62 11.64
CA ASN A 124 -16.37 -17.26 12.70
C ASN A 124 -15.72 -18.53 12.16
N LEU A 125 -14.66 -18.99 12.81
CA LEU A 125 -13.95 -20.21 12.43
C LEU A 125 -14.70 -21.44 12.94
N TYR A 126 -14.95 -22.39 12.04
CA TYR A 126 -15.57 -23.66 12.33
C TYR A 126 -14.66 -24.82 11.93
N LEU A 127 -14.73 -25.92 12.67
CA LEU A 127 -14.10 -27.20 12.37
C LEU A 127 -15.17 -28.18 11.87
N ASN A 128 -14.93 -28.82 10.72
CA ASN A 128 -15.75 -29.94 10.29
C ASN A 128 -15.50 -31.15 11.19
N ILE A 129 -16.56 -31.65 11.84
CA ILE A 129 -16.49 -32.80 12.75
C ILE A 129 -17.20 -34.03 12.16
N SER A 130 -17.77 -33.94 10.95
CA SER A 130 -18.43 -35.08 10.30
C SER A 130 -17.43 -36.10 9.79
N ASN A 131 -16.43 -35.65 9.02
CA ASN A 131 -15.44 -36.52 8.39
C ASN A 131 -14.07 -35.84 8.33
N GLU A 132 -13.02 -36.67 8.33
CA GLU A 132 -11.67 -36.22 7.97
C GLU A 132 -11.58 -35.96 6.46
N LEU A 133 -10.70 -35.03 6.08
CA LEU A 133 -10.30 -34.87 4.69
C LEU A 133 -9.46 -36.07 4.25
N LYS A 134 -9.70 -36.55 3.02
CA LYS A 134 -8.97 -37.66 2.42
C LYS A 134 -8.47 -37.26 1.04
N ASP A 135 -7.29 -37.75 0.67
CA ASP A 135 -6.69 -37.59 -0.65
C ASP A 135 -6.47 -36.12 -1.10
N GLU A 136 -6.33 -35.18 -0.15
CA GLU A 136 -5.94 -33.80 -0.44
C GLU A 136 -4.46 -33.73 -0.84
N GLU A 137 -4.15 -33.10 -1.97
CA GLU A 137 -2.76 -32.93 -2.46
C GLU A 137 -1.87 -32.16 -1.46
N ASP A 138 -2.47 -31.29 -0.64
CA ASP A 138 -1.78 -30.53 0.41
C ASP A 138 -1.65 -31.29 1.75
N GLY A 139 -2.23 -32.49 1.83
CA GLY A 139 -2.15 -33.39 2.96
C GLY A 139 -2.87 -32.91 4.22
N ARG A 140 -3.82 -31.96 4.14
CA ARG A 140 -4.69 -31.56 5.27
C ARG A 140 -5.57 -32.72 5.73
N ILE A 141 -5.86 -32.74 7.03
CA ILE A 141 -6.71 -33.77 7.66
C ILE A 141 -7.95 -33.15 8.27
N TYR A 142 -7.80 -32.00 8.93
CA TYR A 142 -8.89 -31.29 9.59
C TYR A 142 -9.34 -30.11 8.74
N GLU A 143 -10.61 -30.12 8.33
CA GLU A 143 -11.18 -29.01 7.56
C GLU A 143 -11.62 -27.88 8.50
N PHE A 144 -10.89 -26.77 8.43
CA PHE A 144 -11.29 -25.52 9.07
C PHE A 144 -11.86 -24.56 8.02
N LYS A 145 -12.91 -23.83 8.39
CA LYS A 145 -13.54 -22.85 7.49
C LYS A 145 -14.16 -21.69 8.22
N PHE A 146 -13.99 -20.48 7.67
CA PHE A 146 -14.76 -19.32 8.12
C PHE A 146 -16.19 -19.34 7.55
N LEU A 147 -17.18 -19.56 8.41
CA LEU A 147 -18.61 -19.60 8.04
C LEU A 147 -19.35 -18.33 8.48
N LYS A 148 -20.31 -17.89 7.67
CA LYS A 148 -21.05 -16.63 7.89
C LYS A 148 -21.91 -16.70 9.14
N LYS A 149 -21.80 -15.68 9.98
CA LYS A 149 -22.60 -15.48 11.18
C LYS A 149 -24.11 -15.58 10.89
N ASP A 150 -24.58 -14.92 9.84
CA ASP A 150 -26.00 -14.97 9.46
C ASP A 150 -26.50 -16.36 9.05
N THR A 151 -25.59 -17.20 8.55
CA THR A 151 -25.89 -18.56 8.12
C THR A 151 -25.89 -19.53 9.29
N THR A 152 -24.86 -19.47 10.15
CA THR A 152 -24.72 -20.39 11.28
C THR A 152 -25.54 -19.98 12.49
N LYS A 153 -25.98 -18.71 12.57
CA LYS A 153 -26.55 -18.11 13.79
C LYS A 153 -25.66 -18.26 15.02
N GLU A 154 -24.37 -18.49 14.79
CA GLU A 154 -23.36 -18.69 15.83
C GLU A 154 -23.63 -19.85 16.80
N VAL A 155 -24.43 -20.84 16.41
CA VAL A 155 -24.64 -22.05 17.22
C VAL A 155 -23.33 -22.82 17.39
N VAL A 156 -23.23 -23.57 18.50
CA VAL A 156 -22.04 -24.37 18.86
C VAL A 156 -21.73 -25.41 17.78
N VAL A 157 -22.75 -26.15 17.35
CA VAL A 157 -22.67 -27.10 16.24
C VAL A 157 -23.69 -26.70 15.18
N TYR A 158 -23.21 -26.26 14.03
CA TYR A 158 -24.04 -25.91 12.88
C TYR A 158 -24.11 -27.11 11.92
N GLU A 159 -25.33 -27.52 11.57
CA GLU A 159 -25.56 -28.67 10.70
C GLU A 159 -26.29 -28.24 9.43
N LYS A 160 -25.72 -28.62 8.27
CA LYS A 160 -26.37 -28.49 6.97
C LYS A 160 -25.94 -29.61 6.03
N ASP A 161 -24.76 -29.47 5.45
CA ASP A 161 -24.15 -30.46 4.55
C ASP A 161 -23.10 -31.32 5.30
N ALA A 162 -22.62 -30.81 6.44
CA ALA A 162 -21.79 -31.47 7.43
C ALA A 162 -22.08 -30.82 8.80
N LYS A 163 -21.55 -31.41 9.87
CA LYS A 163 -21.56 -30.89 11.23
C LYS A 163 -20.31 -30.04 11.46
N TRP A 164 -20.52 -28.78 11.80
CA TRP A 164 -19.48 -27.77 11.96
C TRP A 164 -19.45 -27.26 13.41
N PHE A 165 -18.36 -27.51 14.12
CA PHE A 165 -18.16 -27.03 15.49
C PHE A 165 -17.51 -25.63 15.49
N LYS A 166 -18.10 -24.66 16.19
CA LYS A 166 -17.55 -23.30 16.34
C LYS A 166 -16.30 -23.37 17.20
N VAL A 167 -15.13 -23.12 16.61
CA VAL A 167 -13.82 -23.42 17.23
C VAL A 167 -13.62 -22.70 18.57
N GLY A 168 -14.08 -21.45 18.68
CA GLY A 168 -13.97 -20.66 19.91
C GLY A 168 -14.71 -21.23 21.12
N GLU A 169 -15.76 -22.03 20.91
CA GLU A 169 -16.55 -22.63 22.00
C GLU A 169 -15.74 -23.65 22.79
N ILE A 170 -14.63 -24.16 22.25
CA ILE A 170 -13.75 -25.10 22.95
C ILE A 170 -13.22 -24.52 24.27
N LEU A 171 -13.09 -23.19 24.36
CA LEU A 171 -12.60 -22.50 25.55
C LEU A 171 -13.55 -22.64 26.75
N ASN A 172 -14.83 -22.95 26.51
CA ASN A 172 -15.83 -23.16 27.56
C ASN A 172 -15.74 -24.56 28.20
N TYR A 173 -14.93 -25.47 27.63
CA TYR A 173 -14.79 -26.87 28.05
C TYR A 173 -13.45 -27.16 28.75
N ALA A 174 -13.02 -26.26 29.62
CA ALA A 174 -11.83 -26.47 30.45
C ALA A 174 -12.05 -27.59 31.50
N SER A 175 -13.24 -27.66 32.09
CA SER A 175 -13.66 -28.74 33.01
C SER A 175 -13.80 -30.06 32.26
N GLU A 176 -13.22 -31.14 32.80
CA GLU A 176 -13.31 -32.49 32.21
C GLU A 176 -14.75 -33.00 32.18
N GLU A 177 -15.50 -32.86 33.29
CA GLU A 177 -16.90 -33.30 33.40
C GLU A 177 -17.77 -32.70 32.29
N LYS A 178 -17.79 -31.36 32.17
CA LYS A 178 -18.56 -30.66 31.11
C LYS A 178 -18.12 -31.05 29.71
N PHE A 179 -16.84 -31.35 29.54
CA PHE A 179 -16.30 -31.74 28.24
C PHE A 179 -16.71 -33.15 27.86
N ASP A 180 -16.66 -34.09 28.79
CA ASP A 180 -17.05 -35.48 28.56
C ASP A 180 -18.55 -35.58 28.26
N ASP A 181 -19.40 -34.88 29.01
CA ASP A 181 -20.84 -34.78 28.74
C ASP A 181 -21.11 -34.32 27.29
N PHE A 182 -20.45 -33.24 26.87
CA PHE A 182 -20.58 -32.72 25.51
C PHE A 182 -20.07 -33.70 24.45
N VAL A 183 -18.96 -34.39 24.69
CA VAL A 183 -18.38 -35.35 23.73
C VAL A 183 -19.24 -36.61 23.60
N GLU A 184 -19.94 -37.01 24.66
CA GLU A 184 -20.88 -38.14 24.61
C GLU A 184 -22.10 -37.84 23.74
N GLU A 185 -22.58 -36.59 23.75
CA GLU A 185 -23.67 -36.11 22.88
C GLU A 185 -23.29 -36.06 21.39
N LEU A 186 -21.99 -36.09 21.05
CA LEU A 186 -21.55 -36.06 19.66
C LEU A 186 -21.71 -37.41 18.97
N ASP A 187 -22.38 -37.39 17.81
CA ASP A 187 -22.47 -38.54 16.92
C ASP A 187 -21.19 -38.71 16.09
N GLY A 188 -20.66 -39.93 16.06
CA GLY A 188 -19.57 -40.32 15.17
C GLY A 188 -18.20 -40.38 15.84
N SER A 189 -17.45 -41.43 15.52
CA SER A 189 -16.09 -41.66 16.06
C SER A 189 -15.13 -40.53 15.71
N PHE A 190 -15.23 -39.99 14.49
CA PHE A 190 -14.38 -38.88 14.06
C PHE A 190 -14.70 -37.59 14.83
N ALA A 191 -15.98 -37.23 15.00
CA ALA A 191 -16.38 -36.04 15.75
C ALA A 191 -15.77 -36.02 17.16
N ARG A 192 -15.92 -37.13 17.89
CA ARG A 192 -15.36 -37.29 19.24
C ARG A 192 -13.84 -37.19 19.25
N LYS A 193 -13.16 -37.80 18.28
CA LYS A 193 -11.68 -37.72 18.14
C LYS A 193 -11.22 -36.31 17.81
N ALA A 194 -11.87 -35.63 16.87
CA ALA A 194 -11.52 -34.28 16.43
C ALA A 194 -11.70 -33.27 17.57
N ILE A 195 -12.82 -33.32 18.29
CA ILE A 195 -13.06 -32.42 19.43
C ILE A 195 -12.10 -32.67 20.59
N ARG A 196 -11.80 -33.94 20.92
CA ARG A 196 -10.73 -34.29 21.88
C ARG A 196 -9.38 -33.77 21.46
N GLN A 197 -9.05 -33.89 20.17
CA GLN A 197 -7.80 -33.38 19.65
C GLN A 197 -7.73 -31.85 19.74
N LEU A 198 -8.83 -31.15 19.43
CA LEU A 198 -8.91 -29.69 19.54
C LEU A 198 -8.76 -29.21 20.98
N ARG A 199 -9.46 -29.83 21.93
CA ARG A 199 -9.30 -29.52 23.36
C ARG A 199 -7.84 -29.68 23.79
N ARG A 200 -7.25 -30.82 23.46
CA ARG A 200 -5.87 -31.14 23.83
C ARG A 200 -4.88 -30.15 23.25
N THR A 201 -5.02 -29.75 21.98
CA THR A 201 -4.07 -28.82 21.34
C THR A 201 -4.24 -27.38 21.81
N ILE A 202 -5.46 -26.94 22.11
CA ILE A 202 -5.76 -25.55 22.49
C ILE A 202 -5.60 -25.30 23.99
N LEU A 203 -6.01 -26.25 24.84
CA LEU A 203 -6.07 -26.06 26.30
C LEU A 203 -4.94 -26.76 27.07
N GLU A 204 -4.46 -27.91 26.60
CA GLU A 204 -3.52 -28.74 27.38
C GLU A 204 -2.06 -28.62 26.90
N LYS A 205 -1.84 -28.49 25.59
CA LYS A 205 -0.48 -28.50 25.02
C LYS A 205 0.14 -27.10 24.93
N PRO A 206 1.42 -26.93 25.33
CA PRO A 206 2.17 -25.71 25.09
C PRO A 206 2.65 -25.66 23.64
N ILE A 207 1.79 -25.20 22.73
CA ILE A 207 2.09 -25.14 21.29
C ILE A 207 3.00 -23.95 20.89
N ILE A 208 3.14 -22.94 21.75
CA ILE A 208 3.91 -21.72 21.47
C ILE A 208 5.31 -21.86 22.08
N ASN A 209 6.31 -22.03 21.21
CA ASN A 209 7.72 -21.96 21.59
C ASN A 209 8.26 -20.57 21.26
N TYR A 210 8.86 -19.88 22.23
CA TYR A 210 9.35 -18.52 22.00
C TYR A 210 10.69 -18.24 22.68
N PHE A 211 11.46 -17.33 22.09
CA PHE A 211 12.63 -16.72 22.72
C PHE A 211 12.19 -15.40 23.37
N LEU A 212 12.65 -15.13 24.59
CA LEU A 212 12.37 -13.90 25.32
C LEU A 212 13.64 -13.04 25.38
N GLU A 213 13.64 -11.91 24.69
CA GLU A 213 14.64 -10.87 24.88
C GLU A 213 14.27 -10.04 26.11
N THR A 214 15.25 -9.78 26.98
CA THR A 214 15.05 -9.09 28.26
C THR A 214 15.83 -7.78 28.36
N GLU A 215 16.82 -7.58 27.49
CA GLU A 215 17.53 -6.31 27.42
C GLU A 215 16.58 -5.21 26.95
N GLN A 216 16.69 -4.04 27.57
CA GLN A 216 15.88 -2.88 27.26
C GLN A 216 16.48 -2.01 26.14
N ASP A 217 17.59 -2.46 25.52
CA ASP A 217 18.21 -1.78 24.37
C ASP A 217 17.33 -1.91 23.12
N LEU A 218 16.85 -0.75 22.68
CA LEU A 218 15.96 -0.57 21.55
C LEU A 218 16.61 -0.96 20.23
N ASP A 219 17.87 -0.56 20.03
CA ASP A 219 18.57 -0.81 18.79
C ASP A 219 18.83 -2.31 18.62
N LYS A 220 19.12 -3.00 19.73
CA LYS A 220 19.28 -4.46 19.72
C LYS A 220 17.97 -5.16 19.37
N ALA A 221 16.87 -4.86 20.06
CA ALA A 221 15.57 -5.48 19.81
C ALA A 221 15.12 -5.31 18.35
N LEU A 222 15.33 -4.11 17.81
CA LEU A 222 15.03 -3.75 16.43
C LEU A 222 15.93 -4.48 15.43
N ASN A 223 17.23 -4.56 15.69
CA ASN A 223 18.15 -5.29 14.83
C ASN A 223 17.86 -6.80 14.81
N ILE A 224 17.48 -7.39 15.95
CA ILE A 224 17.02 -8.78 16.02
C ILE A 224 15.76 -8.94 15.17
N PHE A 225 14.77 -8.04 15.32
CA PHE A 225 13.55 -8.05 14.52
C PHE A 225 13.82 -8.03 13.02
N ILE A 226 14.68 -7.12 12.55
CA ILE A 226 15.04 -7.00 11.13
C ILE A 226 15.68 -8.31 10.64
N ARG A 227 16.67 -8.83 11.38
CA ARG A 227 17.42 -10.01 10.97
C ARG A 227 16.51 -11.24 10.84
N ILE A 228 15.58 -11.43 11.76
CA ILE A 228 14.64 -12.57 11.71
C ILE A 228 13.64 -12.41 10.55
N ASN A 229 13.08 -11.21 10.35
CA ASN A 229 12.10 -10.98 9.28
C ASN A 229 12.72 -10.89 7.87
N SER A 230 14.02 -10.61 7.76
CA SER A 230 14.72 -10.54 6.48
C SER A 230 14.91 -11.88 5.75
N GLY A 231 14.62 -13.01 6.42
CA GLY A 231 14.56 -14.33 5.79
C GLY A 231 13.21 -14.69 5.15
N GLY A 232 12.15 -13.88 5.37
CA GLY A 232 10.79 -14.10 4.85
C GLY A 232 10.35 -13.04 3.83
N GLU A 233 9.03 -12.85 3.65
CA GLU A 233 8.49 -11.73 2.89
C GLU A 233 8.90 -10.41 3.60
N PRO A 234 9.81 -9.61 3.02
CA PRO A 234 10.53 -8.61 3.77
C PRO A 234 9.58 -7.50 4.24
N LEU A 235 9.55 -7.24 5.54
CA LEU A 235 9.06 -5.95 6.03
C LEU A 235 9.93 -4.86 5.40
N ASN A 236 9.29 -3.91 4.74
CA ASN A 236 10.00 -2.80 4.14
C ASN A 236 10.60 -1.97 5.30
N PHE A 237 11.91 -1.74 5.28
CA PHE A 237 12.64 -0.96 6.29
C PHE A 237 12.00 0.40 6.59
N SER A 238 11.27 0.94 5.60
CA SER A 238 10.45 2.15 5.71
C SER A 238 9.30 2.03 6.73
N ASP A 239 8.60 0.90 6.82
CA ASP A 239 7.48 0.70 7.76
C ASP A 239 7.95 0.70 9.21
N LEU A 240 9.10 0.08 9.45
CA LEU A 240 9.80 0.10 10.74
C LEU A 240 10.15 1.53 11.15
N ILE A 241 10.83 2.25 10.26
CA ILE A 241 11.28 3.61 10.53
C ILE A 241 10.09 4.55 10.73
N MET A 242 9.03 4.37 9.92
CA MET A 242 7.78 5.08 10.09
C MET A 242 7.20 4.85 11.48
N SER A 243 7.16 3.61 11.96
CA SER A 243 6.59 3.31 13.28
C SER A 243 7.29 4.05 14.41
N ILE A 244 8.61 4.24 14.31
CA ILE A 244 9.43 4.94 15.31
C ILE A 244 9.24 6.45 15.16
N ALA A 245 9.29 6.97 13.93
CA ALA A 245 9.09 8.38 13.63
C ALA A 245 7.72 8.89 14.11
N VAL A 246 6.67 8.10 13.82
CA VAL A 246 5.28 8.38 14.15
C VAL A 246 4.99 8.16 15.64
N ALA A 247 5.71 7.23 16.29
CA ALA A 247 5.59 7.02 17.73
C ALA A 247 6.11 8.21 18.54
N ASN A 248 7.08 8.95 18.01
CA ASN A 248 7.69 10.10 18.67
C ASN A 248 6.86 11.40 18.58
N TRP A 249 5.75 11.43 17.83
CA TRP A 249 4.84 12.57 17.80
C TRP A 249 4.05 12.67 19.11
N LYS A 250 3.98 13.88 19.69
CA LYS A 250 3.45 14.13 21.03
C LYS A 250 2.05 14.73 21.05
N HIS A 251 1.69 15.51 20.03
CA HIS A 251 0.46 16.31 19.97
C HIS A 251 -0.56 15.72 19.01
N SER A 252 -0.13 15.02 17.96
CA SER A 252 -0.99 14.43 16.93
C SER A 252 -0.63 12.98 16.66
N ASP A 253 -1.62 12.21 16.19
CA ASP A 253 -1.37 10.86 15.71
C ASP A 253 -0.85 10.92 14.26
N ALA A 254 0.47 10.82 14.12
CA ALA A 254 1.10 10.87 12.81
C ALA A 254 0.64 9.74 11.87
N ARG A 255 0.25 8.57 12.40
CA ARG A 255 -0.27 7.46 11.58
C ARG A 255 -1.56 7.93 10.93
N LYS A 256 -2.51 8.43 11.72
CA LYS A 256 -3.77 8.96 11.25
C LYS A 256 -3.59 10.12 10.27
N GLU A 257 -2.70 11.06 10.57
CA GLU A 257 -2.42 12.22 9.72
C GLU A 257 -1.85 11.81 8.35
N ILE A 258 -0.83 10.94 8.33
CA ILE A 258 -0.24 10.44 7.07
C ILE A 258 -1.30 9.68 6.26
N HIS A 259 -2.10 8.84 6.91
CA HIS A 259 -3.20 8.13 6.25
C HIS A 259 -4.23 9.07 5.65
N THR A 260 -4.64 10.09 6.40
CA THR A 260 -5.58 11.12 5.93
C THR A 260 -5.03 11.84 4.70
N LEU A 261 -3.74 12.16 4.68
CA LEU A 261 -3.10 12.76 3.50
C LEU A 261 -3.09 11.81 2.29
N VAL A 262 -2.76 10.53 2.50
CA VAL A 262 -2.82 9.51 1.43
C VAL A 262 -4.24 9.38 0.88
N ASP A 263 -5.25 9.39 1.75
CA ASP A 263 -6.66 9.32 1.38
C ASP A 263 -7.09 10.56 0.58
N ASN A 264 -6.71 11.76 1.03
CA ASN A 264 -6.98 13.02 0.30
C ASN A 264 -6.36 13.05 -1.10
N ILE A 265 -5.18 12.44 -1.28
CA ILE A 265 -4.53 12.30 -2.60
C ILE A 265 -5.27 11.26 -3.45
N ARG A 266 -5.76 10.18 -2.84
CA ARG A 266 -6.59 9.17 -3.50
C ARG A 266 -7.91 9.75 -4.00
N ASP A 267 -8.54 10.62 -3.23
CA ASP A 267 -9.78 11.30 -3.62
C ASP A 267 -9.58 12.24 -4.83
N LYS A 268 -8.34 12.71 -5.06
CA LYS A 268 -7.94 13.44 -6.28
C LYS A 268 -7.61 12.53 -7.48
N GLY A 269 -7.75 11.21 -7.33
CA GLY A 269 -7.50 10.23 -8.39
C GLY A 269 -6.04 9.76 -8.49
N PHE A 270 -5.20 9.97 -7.47
CA PHE A 270 -3.80 9.54 -7.44
C PHE A 270 -3.52 8.55 -6.30
N SER A 271 -2.63 7.58 -6.51
CA SER A 271 -2.19 6.68 -5.44
C SER A 271 -0.73 6.95 -5.06
N VAL A 272 -0.49 7.13 -3.77
CA VAL A 272 0.85 7.30 -3.17
C VAL A 272 1.02 6.37 -1.97
N SER A 273 2.25 5.93 -1.73
CA SER A 273 2.59 5.19 -0.51
C SER A 273 2.94 6.14 0.64
N LYS A 274 2.93 5.61 1.87
CA LYS A 274 3.43 6.34 3.04
C LYS A 274 4.92 6.67 2.90
N ASP A 275 5.68 5.75 2.29
CA ASP A 275 7.10 5.94 1.95
C ASP A 275 7.33 7.21 1.12
N PHE A 276 6.43 7.53 0.19
CA PHE A 276 6.53 8.77 -0.58
C PHE A 276 6.43 10.01 0.32
N ILE A 277 5.49 10.02 1.26
CA ILE A 277 5.30 11.14 2.21
C ILE A 277 6.53 11.30 3.12
N LEU A 278 7.06 10.19 3.64
CA LEU A 278 8.27 10.21 4.46
C LEU A 278 9.51 10.62 3.65
N LYS A 279 9.60 10.20 2.39
CA LYS A 279 10.67 10.62 1.50
C LYS A 279 10.62 12.12 1.23
N VAL A 280 9.43 12.68 1.06
CA VAL A 280 9.24 14.14 0.96
C VAL A 280 9.76 14.82 2.22
N PHE A 281 9.37 14.37 3.41
CA PHE A 281 9.87 14.91 4.67
C PHE A 281 11.41 14.86 4.74
N LEU A 282 12.02 13.69 4.51
CA LEU A 282 13.47 13.56 4.49
C LEU A 282 14.12 14.50 3.48
N TYR A 283 13.52 14.65 2.30
CA TYR A 283 14.06 15.52 1.25
C TYR A 283 14.03 16.99 1.64
N LEU A 284 13.01 17.42 2.38
CA LEU A 284 12.85 18.80 2.85
C LEU A 284 13.87 19.15 3.96
N TYR A 285 14.18 18.22 4.88
CA TYR A 285 14.91 18.54 6.12
C TYR A 285 16.24 17.82 6.33
N SER A 286 16.45 16.65 5.73
CA SER A 286 17.62 15.81 5.99
C SER A 286 18.60 15.82 4.82
N LYS A 287 19.90 16.00 5.11
CA LYS A 287 20.96 15.91 4.09
C LYS A 287 21.03 14.50 3.49
N ASP A 288 20.97 13.48 4.34
CA ASP A 288 20.83 12.09 3.92
C ASP A 288 19.34 11.72 3.84
N ILE A 289 18.88 11.36 2.64
CA ILE A 289 17.48 10.99 2.39
C ILE A 289 17.25 9.49 2.35
N LYS A 290 18.27 8.70 2.66
CA LYS A 290 18.10 7.28 2.88
C LYS A 290 17.17 7.09 4.08
N PHE A 291 16.29 6.12 3.99
CA PHE A 291 15.56 5.66 5.17
C PHE A 291 16.60 5.09 6.13
N LYS A 292 16.80 5.69 7.30
CA LYS A 292 17.66 5.23 8.40
C LYS A 292 17.01 5.65 9.71
N VAL A 293 17.10 4.82 10.76
CA VAL A 293 16.52 5.13 12.09
C VAL A 293 17.05 6.46 12.63
N THR A 294 18.33 6.75 12.43
CA THR A 294 18.96 8.02 12.82
C THR A 294 18.32 9.26 12.20
N ASN A 295 17.71 9.13 11.01
CA ASN A 295 17.03 10.24 10.34
C ASN A 295 15.63 10.51 10.91
N PHE A 296 15.13 9.65 11.80
CA PHE A 296 13.82 9.77 12.45
C PHE A 296 13.93 9.66 13.98
N SER A 297 15.03 10.18 14.53
CA SER A 297 15.20 10.38 15.97
C SER A 297 14.09 11.27 16.55
N THR A 298 13.97 11.31 17.88
CA THR A 298 12.97 12.11 18.59
C THR A 298 13.01 13.59 18.20
N ASP A 299 14.20 14.15 17.98
CA ASP A 299 14.36 15.55 17.57
C ASP A 299 13.83 15.81 16.15
N ASN A 300 14.16 14.93 15.19
CA ASN A 300 13.66 15.04 13.83
C ASN A 300 12.15 14.78 13.74
N ALA A 301 11.64 13.87 14.57
CA ALA A 301 10.21 13.58 14.65
C ALA A 301 9.41 14.79 15.17
N LYS A 302 9.96 15.53 16.12
CA LYS A 302 9.36 16.78 16.60
C LYS A 302 9.31 17.84 15.49
N GLU A 303 10.41 18.04 14.77
CA GLU A 303 10.41 18.98 13.64
C GLU A 303 9.40 18.56 12.56
N PHE A 304 9.24 17.26 12.33
CA PHE A 304 8.24 16.74 11.41
C PHE A 304 6.81 17.08 11.85
N GLU A 305 6.50 16.87 13.13
CA GLU A 305 5.18 17.18 13.70
C GLU A 305 4.89 18.68 13.65
N ASP A 306 5.84 19.51 14.07
CA ASP A 306 5.71 20.97 14.13
C ASP A 306 5.47 21.58 12.74
N LYS A 307 6.01 20.97 11.68
CA LYS A 307 5.92 21.46 10.29
C LYS A 307 4.92 20.68 9.44
N TRP A 308 4.23 19.70 10.01
CA TRP A 308 3.36 18.77 9.28
C TRP A 308 2.33 19.48 8.40
N SER A 309 1.65 20.50 8.93
CA SER A 309 0.61 21.24 8.19
C SER A 309 1.15 21.84 6.88
N GLN A 310 2.32 22.47 6.93
CA GLN A 310 2.95 23.08 5.76
C GLN A 310 3.41 22.03 4.74
N ILE A 311 3.93 20.89 5.21
CA ILE A 311 4.35 19.77 4.35
C ILE A 311 3.13 19.18 3.64
N ARG A 312 2.07 18.89 4.40
CA ARG A 312 0.78 18.38 3.91
C ARG A 312 0.22 19.31 2.84
N ASP A 313 0.18 20.61 3.10
CA ASP A 313 -0.39 21.59 2.19
C ASP A 313 0.45 21.73 0.90
N ALA A 314 1.79 21.67 0.99
CA ALA A 314 2.67 21.66 -0.19
C ALA A 314 2.49 20.41 -1.05
N ILE A 315 2.31 19.24 -0.43
CA ILE A 315 2.03 17.98 -1.14
C ILE A 315 0.68 18.08 -1.84
N LEU A 316 -0.39 18.46 -1.12
CA LEU A 316 -1.73 18.60 -1.69
C LEU A 316 -1.76 19.59 -2.84
N GLU A 317 -1.06 20.72 -2.71
CA GLU A 317 -1.00 21.73 -3.76
C GLU A 317 -0.23 21.23 -4.99
N THR A 318 0.82 20.44 -4.80
CA THR A 318 1.52 19.80 -5.94
C THR A 318 0.60 18.81 -6.66
N PHE A 319 -0.26 18.08 -5.94
CA PHE A 319 -1.26 17.21 -6.55
C PHE A 319 -2.36 18.00 -7.28
N ASN A 320 -2.80 19.15 -6.75
CA ASN A 320 -3.68 20.07 -7.47
C ASN A 320 -3.04 20.57 -8.77
N LEU A 321 -1.74 20.88 -8.72
CA LEU A 321 -0.99 21.34 -9.87
C LEU A 321 -0.94 20.30 -10.99
N VAL A 322 -0.54 19.05 -10.68
CA VAL A 322 -0.46 18.02 -11.72
C VAL A 322 -1.83 17.60 -12.24
N LEU A 323 -2.88 17.67 -11.41
CA LEU A 323 -4.25 17.50 -11.86
C LEU A 323 -4.63 18.59 -12.87
N SER A 324 -4.24 19.85 -12.63
CA SER A 324 -4.48 20.96 -13.58
C SER A 324 -3.72 20.81 -14.91
N TYR A 325 -2.69 19.96 -14.95
CA TYR A 325 -1.98 19.61 -16.18
C TYR A 325 -2.59 18.41 -16.91
N GLY A 326 -3.68 17.83 -16.39
CA GLY A 326 -4.36 16.65 -16.97
C GLY A 326 -3.74 15.31 -16.60
N PHE A 327 -2.80 15.26 -15.65
CA PHE A 327 -2.25 13.97 -15.22
C PHE A 327 -3.30 13.13 -14.49
N THR A 328 -3.20 11.82 -14.67
CA THR A 328 -3.94 10.81 -13.90
C THR A 328 -2.92 9.93 -13.17
N ASN A 329 -3.39 9.05 -12.26
CA ASN A 329 -2.50 8.08 -11.63
C ASN A 329 -1.70 7.23 -12.64
N HIS A 330 -2.31 6.92 -13.79
CA HIS A 330 -1.71 6.11 -14.84
C HIS A 330 -0.65 6.88 -15.64
N SER A 331 -0.91 8.13 -16.02
CA SER A 331 0.04 8.95 -16.79
C SER A 331 1.16 9.55 -15.94
N LEU A 332 0.95 9.74 -14.64
CA LEU A 332 2.01 10.10 -13.70
C LEU A 332 2.85 8.86 -13.33
N THR A 333 3.75 8.49 -14.24
CA THR A 333 4.51 7.24 -14.19
C THR A 333 5.51 7.15 -13.03
N SER A 334 5.97 8.29 -12.50
CA SER A 334 6.85 8.33 -11.33
C SER A 334 6.46 9.47 -10.38
N LYS A 335 6.00 9.10 -9.19
CA LYS A 335 5.61 10.05 -8.13
C LYS A 335 6.84 10.77 -7.57
N ASN A 336 8.01 10.14 -7.61
CA ASN A 336 9.27 10.75 -7.18
C ASN A 336 9.64 12.01 -7.97
N ALA A 337 9.11 12.17 -9.19
CA ALA A 337 9.28 13.40 -9.97
C ALA A 337 8.60 14.62 -9.32
N LEU A 338 7.65 14.41 -8.40
CA LEU A 338 6.99 15.49 -7.68
C LEU A 338 7.80 16.01 -6.50
N ILE A 339 8.75 15.23 -5.98
CA ILE A 339 9.51 15.60 -4.77
C ILE A 339 10.29 16.92 -4.95
N PRO A 340 10.99 17.17 -6.07
CA PRO A 340 11.64 18.46 -6.32
C PRO A 340 10.65 19.63 -6.46
N ILE A 341 9.44 19.38 -6.97
CA ILE A 341 8.39 20.41 -7.10
C ILE A 341 7.86 20.77 -5.70
N ILE A 342 7.58 19.76 -4.87
CA ILE A 342 7.17 19.94 -3.48
C ILE A 342 8.26 20.70 -2.71
N TYR A 343 9.53 20.37 -2.92
CA TYR A 343 10.66 21.06 -2.31
C TYR A 343 10.67 22.56 -2.64
N TYR A 344 10.48 22.90 -3.92
CA TYR A 344 10.44 24.28 -4.38
C TYR A 344 9.27 25.05 -3.76
N ILE A 345 8.05 24.50 -3.86
CA ILE A 345 6.83 25.13 -3.34
C ILE A 345 6.91 25.32 -1.81
N TYR A 346 7.43 24.32 -1.11
CA TYR A 346 7.59 24.35 0.35
C TYR A 346 8.60 25.41 0.79
N HIS A 347 9.83 25.38 0.28
CA HIS A 347 10.90 26.29 0.75
C HIS A 347 10.74 27.74 0.26
N LYS A 348 10.00 27.96 -0.85
CA LYS A 348 9.57 29.31 -1.23
C LYS A 348 8.34 29.79 -0.48
N ASN A 349 7.69 28.93 0.31
CA ASN A 349 6.47 29.22 1.07
C ASN A 349 5.34 29.76 0.17
N ILE A 350 5.14 29.13 -0.99
CA ILE A 350 4.16 29.55 -2.02
C ILE A 350 3.02 28.54 -2.17
N THR A 351 2.66 27.82 -1.10
CA THR A 351 1.64 26.76 -1.10
C THR A 351 0.22 27.27 -1.35
N ASN A 352 -0.07 28.53 -1.01
CA ASN A 352 -1.43 29.07 -1.11
C ASN A 352 -1.83 29.35 -2.58
N GLN A 353 -2.62 28.44 -3.15
CA GLN A 353 -3.20 28.54 -4.50
C GLN A 353 -2.14 28.63 -5.61
N PHE A 354 -1.00 27.96 -5.44
CA PHE A 354 0.06 27.89 -6.43
C PHE A 354 -0.43 27.43 -7.82
N SER A 355 -1.35 26.48 -7.85
CA SER A 355 -1.96 25.89 -9.04
C SER A 355 -2.88 26.84 -9.81
N THR A 356 -3.29 27.98 -9.23
CA THR A 356 -4.30 28.86 -9.84
C THR A 356 -3.89 30.33 -9.94
N LYS A 357 -3.15 30.89 -8.98
CA LYS A 357 -2.79 32.32 -8.98
C LYS A 357 -1.95 32.72 -10.18
N THR A 358 -2.26 33.83 -10.83
CA THR A 358 -1.53 34.31 -12.03
C THR A 358 -0.07 34.66 -11.75
N THR A 359 0.27 35.05 -10.52
CA THR A 359 1.64 35.36 -10.08
C THR A 359 2.64 34.23 -10.36
N TYR A 360 2.20 32.98 -10.29
CA TYR A 360 3.07 31.80 -10.46
C TYR A 360 2.98 31.18 -11.86
N LEU A 361 2.40 31.89 -12.85
CA LEU A 361 2.21 31.34 -14.19
C LEU A 361 3.52 30.87 -14.83
N LYS A 362 4.59 31.66 -14.69
CA LYS A 362 5.91 31.31 -15.26
C LYS A 362 6.49 30.04 -14.61
N ASP A 363 6.43 29.93 -13.29
CA ASP A 363 6.85 28.72 -12.57
C ASP A 363 6.07 27.49 -13.02
N ARG A 364 4.75 27.62 -13.16
CA ARG A 364 3.90 26.52 -13.61
C ARG A 364 4.29 26.04 -15.01
N GLU A 365 4.46 26.95 -15.96
CA GLU A 365 4.90 26.60 -17.32
C GLU A 365 6.25 25.87 -17.32
N GLU A 366 7.20 26.32 -16.49
CA GLU A 366 8.51 25.70 -16.37
C GLU A 366 8.43 24.30 -15.74
N ILE A 367 7.66 24.17 -14.66
CA ILE A 367 7.40 22.89 -13.99
C ILE A 367 6.67 21.92 -14.93
N LYS A 368 5.69 22.39 -15.73
CA LYS A 368 4.93 21.57 -16.68
C LYS A 368 5.85 20.96 -17.72
N LYS A 369 6.69 21.79 -18.36
CA LYS A 369 7.69 21.34 -19.34
C LYS A 369 8.67 20.35 -18.73
N TRP A 370 9.27 20.72 -17.59
CA TRP A 370 10.22 19.86 -16.89
C TRP A 370 9.61 18.50 -16.52
N LEU A 371 8.40 18.49 -15.96
CA LEU A 371 7.72 17.27 -15.52
C LEU A 371 7.45 16.32 -16.70
N HIS A 372 6.95 16.82 -17.83
CA HIS A 372 6.76 15.98 -19.02
C HIS A 372 8.10 15.40 -19.51
N VAL A 373 9.15 16.21 -19.59
CA VAL A 373 10.47 15.77 -20.05
C VAL A 373 11.04 14.67 -19.14
N VAL A 374 11.02 14.84 -17.81
CA VAL A 374 11.60 13.84 -16.90
C VAL A 374 10.82 12.52 -16.89
N LEU A 375 9.51 12.55 -17.12
CA LEU A 375 8.66 11.36 -17.23
C LEU A 375 8.91 10.63 -18.56
N ILE A 376 8.98 11.36 -19.68
CA ILE A 376 9.23 10.79 -21.01
C ILE A 376 10.64 10.18 -21.08
N LYS A 377 11.65 10.88 -20.54
CA LYS A 377 13.03 10.39 -20.44
C LYS A 377 13.23 9.33 -19.36
N ARG A 378 12.18 8.99 -18.59
CA ARG A 378 12.22 7.96 -17.53
C ARG A 378 13.39 8.16 -16.56
N ILE A 379 13.67 9.42 -16.20
CA ILE A 379 14.86 9.77 -15.41
C ILE A 379 14.80 9.15 -14.01
N PHE A 380 13.61 9.12 -13.41
CA PHE A 380 13.35 8.50 -12.11
C PHE A 380 13.18 6.97 -12.25
N GLY A 381 14.31 6.24 -12.21
CA GLY A 381 14.38 4.77 -12.23
C GLY A 381 14.72 4.15 -10.86
N SER A 382 15.44 3.03 -10.86
CA SER A 382 15.79 2.25 -9.65
C SER A 382 16.64 2.99 -8.61
N SER A 383 17.39 4.03 -9.01
CA SER A 383 18.28 4.82 -8.15
C SER A 383 17.75 6.23 -7.86
N ALA A 384 16.47 6.33 -7.48
CA ALA A 384 15.78 7.60 -7.24
C ALA A 384 16.46 8.49 -6.18
N ASP A 385 17.00 7.93 -5.10
CA ASP A 385 17.65 8.72 -4.03
C ASP A 385 18.91 9.45 -4.50
N THR A 386 19.75 8.80 -5.31
CA THR A 386 20.95 9.44 -5.88
C THR A 386 20.56 10.59 -6.79
N LEU A 387 19.53 10.38 -7.62
CA LEU A 387 19.02 11.42 -8.51
C LEU A 387 18.43 12.60 -7.74
N LEU A 388 17.58 12.34 -6.75
CA LEU A 388 17.01 13.38 -5.90
C LEU A 388 18.10 14.20 -5.21
N SER A 389 19.16 13.55 -4.73
CA SER A 389 20.32 14.21 -4.14
C SER A 389 21.04 15.10 -5.15
N GLN A 390 21.20 14.65 -6.41
CA GLN A 390 21.77 15.48 -7.49
C GLN A 390 20.88 16.68 -7.82
N ILE A 391 19.57 16.48 -7.91
CA ILE A 391 18.58 17.53 -8.17
C ILE A 391 18.63 18.60 -7.08
N ARG A 392 18.84 18.22 -5.81
CA ARG A 392 18.90 19.19 -4.70
C ARG A 392 20.02 20.21 -4.85
N ASN A 393 21.13 19.82 -5.48
CA ASN A 393 22.26 20.71 -5.75
C ASN A 393 21.94 21.81 -6.77
N ALA A 394 20.78 21.76 -7.43
CA ALA A 394 20.28 22.87 -8.26
C ALA A 394 19.51 23.91 -7.44
N PHE A 395 19.00 23.54 -6.26
CA PHE A 395 18.27 24.44 -5.36
C PHE A 395 19.18 25.08 -4.32
N THR A 396 20.22 24.37 -3.87
CA THR A 396 21.17 24.86 -2.86
C THR A 396 22.55 24.21 -3.01
N ASP A 397 23.61 24.99 -2.79
CA ASP A 397 24.99 24.50 -2.78
C ASP A 397 25.37 23.87 -1.42
N ASP A 398 24.77 24.34 -0.32
CA ASP A 398 24.98 23.82 1.03
C ASP A 398 23.66 23.79 1.80
N PHE A 399 23.06 22.60 1.82
CA PHE A 399 21.78 22.31 2.48
C PHE A 399 21.76 22.58 3.99
N ASN A 400 22.92 22.58 4.65
CA ASN A 400 22.99 22.87 6.09
C ASN A 400 22.96 24.38 6.37
N LYS A 401 23.38 25.21 5.41
CA LYS A 401 23.35 26.67 5.54
C LYS A 401 22.01 27.23 5.07
N ASN A 402 21.65 26.94 3.82
CA ASN A 402 20.44 27.44 3.19
C ASN A 402 19.68 26.29 2.53
N LYS A 403 18.38 26.15 2.81
CA LYS A 403 17.57 25.09 2.19
C LYS A 403 17.29 25.40 0.71
N ILE A 404 17.08 26.65 0.36
CA ILE A 404 16.93 27.07 -1.03
C ILE A 404 17.73 28.36 -1.23
N ASN A 405 18.30 28.53 -2.42
CA ASN A 405 18.99 29.76 -2.77
C ASN A 405 17.96 30.88 -3.00
N ASP A 406 18.07 31.96 -2.22
CA ASP A 406 17.14 33.09 -2.27
C ASP A 406 17.08 33.75 -3.65
N LYS A 407 18.18 33.69 -4.42
CA LYS A 407 18.28 34.23 -5.79
C LYS A 407 17.50 33.43 -6.85
N LEU A 408 16.87 32.32 -6.47
CA LEU A 408 16.03 31.54 -7.40
C LEU A 408 14.65 32.18 -7.53
N ASP A 409 14.45 32.95 -8.59
CA ASP A 409 13.15 33.59 -8.85
C ASP A 409 12.12 32.64 -9.46
N ILE A 410 12.57 31.61 -10.19
CA ILE A 410 11.74 30.63 -10.90
C ILE A 410 12.23 29.20 -10.61
N PHE A 411 11.36 28.21 -10.83
CA PHE A 411 11.74 26.80 -10.78
C PHE A 411 12.98 26.49 -11.66
N PRO A 412 14.08 25.94 -11.10
CA PRO A 412 15.39 25.90 -11.76
C PRO A 412 15.60 24.68 -12.68
N SER A 413 14.70 24.45 -13.65
CA SER A 413 14.74 23.29 -14.57
C SER A 413 16.07 23.13 -15.33
N GLU A 414 16.67 24.23 -15.79
CA GLU A 414 17.94 24.23 -16.50
C GLU A 414 19.11 23.83 -15.60
N LEU A 415 19.15 24.36 -14.37
CA LEU A 415 20.18 24.00 -13.40
C LEU A 415 20.03 22.54 -12.98
N ILE A 416 18.78 22.06 -12.82
CA ILE A 416 18.50 20.65 -12.54
C ILE A 416 19.09 19.78 -13.66
N SER A 417 18.80 20.11 -14.91
CA SER A 417 19.33 19.37 -16.07
C SER A 417 20.86 19.33 -16.10
N LYS A 418 21.54 20.43 -15.74
CA LYS A 418 23.01 20.50 -15.65
C LYS A 418 23.61 19.65 -14.51
N LYS A 419 22.85 19.40 -13.43
CA LYS A 419 23.35 18.66 -12.26
C LYS A 419 23.10 17.15 -12.34
N ILE A 420 22.15 16.71 -13.17
CA ILE A 420 21.81 15.29 -13.35
C ILE A 420 22.87 14.63 -14.25
N LYS A 421 23.42 13.49 -13.81
CA LYS A 421 24.45 12.72 -14.55
C LYS A 421 23.88 11.73 -15.59
N LYS A 422 22.58 11.80 -15.90
CA LYS A 422 21.94 10.94 -16.91
C LYS A 422 22.00 11.60 -18.27
N ASP A 423 22.13 10.79 -19.31
CA ASP A 423 22.03 11.27 -20.69
C ASP A 423 20.61 11.81 -20.95
N THR A 424 20.51 13.11 -21.14
CA THR A 424 19.29 13.82 -21.52
C THR A 424 19.24 14.14 -23.01
N SER A 425 20.23 13.68 -23.80
CA SER A 425 20.29 13.93 -25.24
C SER A 425 19.08 13.34 -25.96
N ILE A 426 18.64 14.02 -27.02
CA ILE A 426 17.54 13.58 -27.88
C ILE A 426 18.21 13.10 -29.18
N SER A 427 18.36 11.79 -29.33
CA SER A 427 18.80 11.16 -30.58
C SER A 427 17.62 10.89 -31.51
N ASP A 428 17.90 10.69 -32.79
CA ASP A 428 16.88 10.29 -33.77
C ASP A 428 16.22 8.97 -33.37
N ASP A 429 17.01 7.99 -32.90
CA ASP A 429 16.50 6.71 -32.38
C ASP A 429 15.51 6.90 -31.22
N PHE A 430 15.81 7.84 -30.31
CA PHE A 430 14.91 8.17 -29.21
C PHE A 430 13.60 8.78 -29.71
N ILE A 431 13.65 9.64 -30.73
CA ILE A 431 12.45 10.21 -31.35
C ILE A 431 11.63 9.09 -32.00
N VAL A 432 12.26 8.17 -32.74
CA VAL A 432 11.58 7.03 -33.36
C VAL A 432 10.89 6.16 -32.29
N GLU A 433 11.56 5.86 -31.16
CA GLU A 433 10.94 5.12 -30.05
C GLU A 433 9.70 5.86 -29.50
N LEU A 434 9.77 7.19 -29.35
CA LEU A 434 8.64 7.98 -28.89
C LEU A 434 7.46 7.91 -29.86
N LEU A 435 7.71 7.99 -31.17
CA LEU A 435 6.65 7.94 -32.17
C LEU A 435 5.94 6.58 -32.22
N CYS A 436 6.63 5.50 -31.89
CA CYS A 436 6.03 4.15 -31.74
C CYS A 436 5.19 3.98 -30.45
N THR A 437 5.07 5.02 -29.60
CA THR A 437 4.32 4.93 -28.34
C THR A 437 2.82 4.72 -28.60
N GLN A 438 2.33 3.57 -28.16
CA GLN A 438 0.94 3.13 -28.33
C GLN A 438 -0.08 3.96 -27.51
N LYS A 439 -1.33 4.04 -27.99
CA LYS A 439 -2.44 4.79 -27.36
C LYS A 439 -2.56 4.57 -25.85
N ASP A 440 -2.60 3.33 -25.42
CA ASP A 440 -2.82 2.96 -24.01
C ASP A 440 -1.53 2.97 -23.18
N ASN A 441 -0.38 3.29 -23.80
CA ASN A 441 0.85 3.42 -23.07
C ASN A 441 0.77 4.58 -22.06
N LYS A 442 1.29 4.35 -20.86
CA LYS A 442 1.36 5.32 -19.76
C LYS A 442 2.10 6.61 -20.12
N TYR A 443 3.01 6.60 -21.09
CA TYR A 443 3.74 7.79 -21.54
C TYR A 443 3.03 8.58 -22.66
N ALA A 444 2.04 7.98 -23.35
CA ALA A 444 1.39 8.60 -24.50
C ALA A 444 0.79 9.97 -24.18
N PHE A 445 0.17 10.11 -23.00
CA PHE A 445 -0.39 11.38 -22.53
C PHE A 445 0.67 12.47 -22.43
N SER A 446 1.84 12.17 -21.84
CA SER A 446 2.89 13.18 -21.69
C SER A 446 3.42 13.68 -23.03
N ILE A 447 3.52 12.78 -24.01
CA ILE A 447 3.97 13.16 -25.35
C ILE A 447 2.90 14.01 -26.05
N LEU A 448 1.64 13.56 -26.01
CA LEU A 448 0.53 14.30 -26.61
C LEU A 448 0.32 15.67 -25.95
N SER A 449 0.43 15.79 -24.62
CA SER A 449 0.35 17.08 -23.91
C SER A 449 1.42 18.09 -24.38
N LEU A 450 2.61 17.60 -24.75
CA LEU A 450 3.65 18.46 -25.34
C LEU A 450 3.35 18.85 -26.79
N LEU A 451 2.67 17.99 -27.56
CA LEU A 451 2.26 18.27 -28.94
C LEU A 451 1.03 19.20 -29.01
N TYR A 452 0.17 19.16 -27.99
CA TYR A 452 -1.06 19.96 -27.89
C TYR A 452 -1.03 20.90 -26.66
N PRO A 453 -0.04 21.82 -26.56
CA PRO A 453 0.19 22.61 -25.34
C PRO A 453 -0.93 23.61 -25.02
N ASN A 454 -1.73 23.98 -26.02
CA ASN A 454 -2.78 24.99 -25.94
C ASN A 454 -4.12 24.46 -25.40
N LEU A 455 -4.24 23.14 -25.18
CA LEU A 455 -5.48 22.55 -24.67
C LEU A 455 -5.63 22.81 -23.16
N ASP A 456 -6.85 23.13 -22.75
CA ASP A 456 -7.20 23.35 -21.34
C ASP A 456 -7.54 22.04 -20.64
N TYR A 457 -6.50 21.28 -20.29
CA TYR A 457 -6.60 20.02 -19.56
C TYR A 457 -7.16 20.14 -18.14
N LYS A 458 -7.34 21.36 -17.64
CA LYS A 458 -7.87 21.60 -16.29
C LYS A 458 -9.39 21.56 -16.29
N ASN A 459 -10.02 22.20 -17.27
CA ASN A 459 -11.48 22.40 -17.28
C ASN A 459 -12.21 21.52 -18.30
N ASN A 460 -11.49 20.89 -19.22
CA ASN A 460 -12.09 20.04 -20.26
C ASN A 460 -11.54 18.61 -20.20
N ASP A 461 -12.38 17.66 -20.62
CA ASP A 461 -12.01 16.25 -20.72
C ASP A 461 -11.52 15.95 -22.15
N PHE A 462 -10.25 15.57 -22.26
CA PHE A 462 -9.64 15.24 -23.55
C PHE A 462 -9.27 13.76 -23.60
N HIS A 463 -9.79 13.09 -24.61
CA HIS A 463 -9.45 11.70 -24.90
C HIS A 463 -8.23 11.64 -25.82
N LYS A 464 -7.37 10.64 -25.57
CA LYS A 464 -6.45 10.17 -26.60
C LYS A 464 -7.32 9.47 -27.64
N ASP A 465 -7.27 9.91 -28.88
CA ASP A 465 -8.00 9.27 -29.97
C ASP A 465 -7.17 9.14 -31.24
N HIS A 466 -7.62 8.28 -32.15
CA HIS A 466 -6.95 8.08 -33.41
C HIS A 466 -7.36 9.14 -34.44
N LEU A 467 -6.40 9.68 -35.21
CA LEU A 467 -6.69 10.55 -36.35
C LEU A 467 -7.51 9.79 -37.40
N HIS A 468 -7.08 8.56 -37.68
CA HIS A 468 -7.78 7.58 -38.49
C HIS A 468 -8.25 6.39 -37.62
N PRO A 469 -9.53 5.98 -37.67
CA PRO A 469 -10.03 4.86 -36.87
C PRO A 469 -9.26 3.56 -37.11
N ILE A 470 -8.88 2.83 -36.04
CA ILE A 470 -8.21 1.52 -36.13
C ILE A 470 -8.97 0.56 -37.07
N SER A 471 -10.30 0.61 -37.06
CA SER A 471 -11.16 -0.23 -37.89
C SER A 471 -10.90 -0.08 -39.40
N LYS A 472 -10.38 1.08 -39.85
CA LYS A 472 -9.99 1.34 -41.24
C LYS A 472 -8.68 0.66 -41.63
N PHE A 473 -7.86 0.22 -40.66
CA PHE A 473 -6.59 -0.46 -40.88
C PHE A 473 -6.72 -1.99 -41.08
N LYS A 474 -7.93 -2.50 -41.33
CA LYS A 474 -8.14 -3.90 -41.73
C LYS A 474 -7.76 -4.11 -43.20
N LYS A 475 -7.18 -5.27 -43.54
CA LYS A 475 -6.75 -5.60 -44.92
C LYS A 475 -7.79 -5.30 -45.99
N LYS A 476 -9.07 -5.63 -45.75
CA LYS A 476 -10.20 -5.38 -46.67
C LYS A 476 -10.48 -3.89 -46.94
N ASN A 477 -10.14 -3.02 -46.00
CA ASN A 477 -10.38 -1.58 -46.08
C ASN A 477 -9.19 -0.84 -46.68
N ILE A 478 -7.97 -1.21 -46.27
CA ILE A 478 -6.72 -0.63 -46.79
C ILE A 478 -6.55 -0.92 -48.29
N THR A 479 -6.93 -2.10 -48.78
CA THR A 479 -6.82 -2.44 -50.20
C THR A 479 -7.64 -1.54 -51.11
N LYS A 480 -8.68 -0.88 -50.57
CA LYS A 480 -9.53 0.07 -51.31
C LYS A 480 -8.91 1.46 -51.41
N LEU A 481 -7.85 1.74 -50.66
CA LEU A 481 -7.16 3.03 -50.71
C LEU A 481 -6.26 3.09 -51.94
N ASN A 482 -6.30 4.23 -52.64
CA ASN A 482 -5.49 4.51 -53.82
C ASN A 482 -4.07 4.96 -53.43
N VAL A 483 -3.33 4.07 -52.75
CA VAL A 483 -1.94 4.27 -52.30
C VAL A 483 -1.08 3.05 -52.67
N SER A 484 0.24 3.22 -52.76
CA SER A 484 1.17 2.15 -53.11
C SER A 484 1.15 1.01 -52.08
N GLU A 485 1.50 -0.21 -52.51
CA GLU A 485 1.50 -1.37 -51.61
C GLU A 485 2.56 -1.23 -50.50
N ASP A 486 3.69 -0.59 -50.79
CA ASP A 486 4.74 -0.29 -49.81
C ASP A 486 4.20 0.55 -48.64
N ILE A 487 3.42 1.61 -48.93
CA ILE A 487 2.79 2.44 -47.89
C ILE A 487 1.79 1.64 -47.07
N LYS A 488 1.04 0.73 -47.72
CA LYS A 488 0.05 -0.12 -47.02
C LYS A 488 0.72 -1.09 -46.05
N GLU A 489 1.85 -1.69 -46.44
CA GLU A 489 2.62 -2.58 -45.57
C GLU A 489 3.30 -1.81 -44.43
N GLU A 490 3.91 -0.66 -44.72
CA GLU A 490 4.69 0.11 -43.73
C GLU A 490 3.82 0.87 -42.72
N TYR A 491 2.86 1.70 -43.17
CA TYR A 491 2.15 2.63 -42.28
C TYR A 491 0.79 2.13 -41.80
N TYR A 492 0.15 1.25 -42.56
CA TYR A 492 -1.21 0.83 -42.25
C TYR A 492 -1.27 -0.51 -41.52
N ARG A 493 -0.35 -1.44 -41.77
CA ARG A 493 -0.36 -2.75 -41.12
C ARG A 493 0.43 -2.81 -39.82
N ASP A 494 1.48 -2.01 -39.68
CA ASP A 494 2.24 -1.98 -38.45
C ASP A 494 1.49 -1.21 -37.34
N VAL A 495 1.36 -1.90 -36.20
CA VAL A 495 0.71 -1.43 -34.99
C VAL A 495 1.37 -0.16 -34.42
N ASN A 496 2.66 0.02 -34.69
CA ASN A 496 3.40 1.24 -34.32
C ASN A 496 2.87 2.50 -35.01
N PHE A 497 2.33 2.37 -36.22
CA PHE A 497 1.78 3.51 -36.96
C PHE A 497 0.27 3.63 -36.79
N ASN A 498 -0.48 2.52 -36.79
CA ASN A 498 -1.94 2.59 -36.71
C ASN A 498 -2.48 2.83 -35.29
N ASN A 499 -1.76 2.40 -34.24
CA ASN A 499 -2.14 2.59 -32.84
C ASN A 499 -1.07 3.35 -32.02
N GLY A 500 0.07 3.67 -32.64
CA GLY A 500 1.08 4.54 -32.05
C GLY A 500 0.88 6.01 -32.37
N LEU A 501 1.79 6.83 -31.88
CA LEU A 501 1.67 8.29 -31.83
C LEU A 501 1.46 8.95 -33.20
N TYR A 502 1.98 8.32 -34.27
CA TYR A 502 1.76 8.76 -35.65
C TYR A 502 0.29 8.96 -36.02
N ASN A 503 -0.60 8.17 -35.42
CA ASN A 503 -2.03 8.21 -35.67
C ASN A 503 -2.81 8.68 -34.44
N LEU A 504 -2.19 9.35 -33.46
CA LEU A 504 -2.86 9.80 -32.25
C LEU A 504 -2.97 11.32 -32.14
N GLN A 505 -4.07 11.74 -31.53
CA GLN A 505 -4.34 13.14 -31.19
C GLN A 505 -5.04 13.24 -29.83
N MET A 506 -5.06 14.44 -29.29
CA MET A 506 -5.96 14.79 -28.18
C MET A 506 -7.23 15.39 -28.77
N LEU A 507 -8.38 14.83 -28.40
CA LEU A 507 -9.69 15.25 -28.89
C LEU A 507 -10.64 15.48 -27.72
N ASP A 508 -11.52 16.47 -27.82
CA ASP A 508 -12.54 16.70 -26.79
C ASP A 508 -13.42 15.46 -26.63
N ALA A 509 -13.77 15.11 -25.39
CA ALA A 509 -14.53 13.91 -25.10
C ALA A 509 -15.88 13.88 -25.87
N ASN A 510 -16.56 15.02 -26.02
CA ASN A 510 -17.84 15.09 -26.73
C ASN A 510 -17.65 14.90 -28.24
N GLU A 511 -16.64 15.55 -28.82
CA GLU A 511 -16.28 15.37 -30.23
C GLU A 511 -15.95 13.90 -30.52
N ASN A 512 -15.17 13.28 -29.63
CA ASN A 512 -14.79 11.87 -29.74
C ASN A 512 -16.01 10.94 -29.67
N MET A 513 -16.93 11.16 -28.72
CA MET A 513 -18.15 10.35 -28.61
C MET A 513 -19.09 10.57 -29.80
N SER A 514 -19.14 11.77 -30.37
CA SER A 514 -19.94 12.06 -31.56
C SER A 514 -19.38 11.38 -32.82
N LYS A 515 -18.04 11.29 -32.92
CA LYS A 515 -17.33 10.77 -34.09
C LYS A 515 -17.59 9.29 -34.40
N ASN A 516 -17.88 8.43 -33.42
CA ASN A 516 -18.27 7.01 -33.63
C ASN A 516 -17.47 6.25 -34.71
N ASP A 517 -16.13 6.24 -34.64
CA ASP A 517 -15.23 5.62 -35.63
C ASP A 517 -15.26 6.22 -37.06
N LEU A 518 -15.74 7.45 -37.24
CA LEU A 518 -15.60 8.21 -38.50
C LEU A 518 -14.23 8.91 -38.58
N ASN A 519 -13.86 9.44 -39.75
CA ASN A 519 -12.68 10.31 -39.83
C ASN A 519 -12.97 11.65 -39.13
N LEU A 520 -11.94 12.36 -38.62
CA LEU A 520 -12.17 13.67 -37.98
C LEU A 520 -12.80 14.74 -38.91
N LYS A 521 -12.63 14.60 -40.24
CA LYS A 521 -13.22 15.52 -41.23
C LYS A 521 -14.70 15.21 -41.55
N GLU A 522 -15.17 14.02 -41.17
CA GLU A 522 -16.53 13.50 -41.39
C GLU A 522 -17.34 13.67 -40.11
#